data_AF-N8YCD5-F1
#
_entry.id   AF-N8YCD5-F1
#
_cell.length_a   1.000
_cell.length_b   1.000
_cell.length_c   1.000
_cell.angle_alpha   90.00
_cell.angle_beta   90.00
_cell.angle_gamma   90.00
#
_symmetry.space_group_name_H-M   'P 1'
#
loop_
_entity.id
_entity.type
_entity.pdbx_description
1 polymer ?
#
loop_
_entity_poly.entity_id
_entity_poly.type
_entity_poly.pdbx_seq_one_letter_code
_entity_poly.pdbx_strand_id
1 'polypeptide(L)'
;MDISKKLIPNTFGSVLALTIISFVVIYIWFGCSDFPERDQLKESLTLTATFFSAYATLGAAYIAANLFNDWRAQKKYEIIAQLTLDASLDLIRAKDTFHFYLFQYIYKTDEITYKQVDDVVFHAISKIDLLNQVLERYNMPNITNEVNKLYRESYCKLPRLLQEKKYLMKLSEIELTKYSEKSFDGLKELNEKMLANLKI
;
A
#
# COMPACT_ATOMS: atom_id res chain seq x y z
N MET A 1 -10.29 -27.39 14.70
CA MET A 1 -9.91 -27.53 13.27
C MET A 1 -8.45 -27.10 13.07
N ASP A 2 -7.51 -27.68 13.83
CA ASP A 2 -6.11 -27.20 13.89
C ASP A 2 -5.05 -28.32 13.87
N ILE A 3 -5.43 -29.56 14.18
CA ILE A 3 -4.49 -30.70 14.22
C ILE A 3 -4.09 -31.12 12.79
N SER A 4 -5.02 -31.02 11.83
CA SER A 4 -4.79 -31.36 10.41
C SER A 4 -3.78 -30.43 9.73
N LYS A 5 -3.76 -29.12 10.04
CA LYS A 5 -2.84 -28.15 9.43
C LYS A 5 -1.37 -28.37 9.83
N LYS A 6 -1.11 -28.94 11.00
CA LYS A 6 0.25 -29.27 11.46
C LYS A 6 0.69 -30.69 11.10
N LEU A 7 -0.22 -31.66 11.03
CA LEU A 7 0.13 -33.05 10.72
C LEU A 7 0.54 -33.26 9.27
N ILE A 8 -0.15 -32.61 8.32
CA ILE A 8 0.10 -32.78 6.88
C ILE A 8 1.54 -32.39 6.50
N PRO A 9 2.06 -31.19 6.83
CA PRO A 9 3.43 -30.83 6.47
C PRO A 9 4.48 -31.69 7.18
N ASN A 10 4.24 -32.09 8.43
CA ASN A 10 5.21 -32.87 9.22
C ASN A 10 5.32 -34.33 8.75
N THR A 11 4.20 -34.94 8.37
CA THR A 11 4.16 -36.31 7.86
C THR A 11 4.74 -36.37 6.45
N PHE A 12 4.40 -35.41 5.60
CA PHE A 12 4.93 -35.33 4.23
C PHE A 12 6.45 -35.08 4.24
N GLY A 13 6.94 -34.17 5.09
CA GLY A 13 8.38 -33.93 5.26
C GLY A 13 9.14 -35.15 5.76
N SER A 14 8.57 -35.89 6.72
CA SER A 14 9.19 -37.10 7.27
C SER A 14 9.28 -38.24 6.26
N VAL A 15 8.21 -38.46 5.48
CA VAL A 15 8.18 -39.49 4.43
C VAL A 15 9.15 -39.14 3.30
N LEU A 16 9.21 -37.86 2.90
CA LEU A 16 10.10 -37.36 1.85
C LEU A 16 11.58 -37.44 2.27
N ALA A 17 11.88 -37.13 3.54
CA ALA A 17 13.22 -37.30 4.09
C ALA A 17 13.65 -38.78 4.13
N LEU A 18 12.77 -39.68 4.59
CA LEU A 18 13.04 -41.12 4.60
C LEU A 18 13.28 -41.68 3.19
N THR A 19 12.50 -41.22 2.19
CA THR A 19 12.70 -41.64 0.80
C THR A 19 14.05 -41.18 0.26
N ILE A 20 14.44 -39.91 0.47
CA ILE A 20 15.74 -39.39 0.05
C ILE A 20 16.89 -40.17 0.71
N ILE A 21 16.83 -40.41 2.03
CA ILE A 21 17.86 -41.15 2.77
C ILE A 21 17.97 -42.58 2.23
N SER A 22 16.85 -43.27 2.02
CA SER A 22 16.85 -44.63 1.47
C SER A 22 17.47 -44.67 0.07
N PHE A 23 17.20 -43.66 -0.76
CA PHE A 23 17.74 -43.53 -2.12
C PHE A 23 19.26 -43.35 -2.11
N VAL A 24 19.78 -42.51 -1.21
CA VAL A 24 21.22 -42.27 -1.04
C VAL A 24 21.94 -43.51 -0.52
N VAL A 25 21.35 -44.22 0.46
CA VAL A 25 21.94 -45.45 1.02
C VAL A 25 22.02 -46.55 -0.03
N ILE A 26 20.95 -46.76 -0.80
CA ILE A 26 20.92 -47.74 -1.90
C ILE A 26 21.93 -47.38 -2.99
N TYR A 27 22.02 -46.09 -3.35
CA TYR A 27 22.98 -45.60 -4.35
C TYR A 27 24.43 -45.86 -3.92
N ILE A 28 24.80 -45.57 -2.66
CA ILE A 28 26.16 -45.80 -2.16
C ILE A 28 26.46 -47.29 -2.05
N TRP A 29 25.52 -48.07 -1.49
CA TRP A 29 25.75 -49.49 -1.19
C TRP A 29 25.88 -50.35 -2.44
N PHE A 30 25.01 -50.16 -3.44
CA PHE A 30 25.07 -50.89 -4.70
C PHE A 30 25.98 -50.23 -5.74
N GLY A 31 26.23 -48.92 -5.66
CA GLY A 31 27.12 -48.20 -6.57
C GLY A 31 28.61 -48.44 -6.32
N CYS A 32 29.01 -48.82 -5.10
CA CYS A 32 30.41 -49.09 -4.70
C CYS A 32 30.77 -50.58 -4.63
N SER A 33 29.85 -51.48 -4.93
CA SER A 33 30.06 -52.92 -4.92
C SER A 33 30.22 -53.48 -6.35
N ASP A 34 31.08 -54.49 -6.52
CA ASP A 34 31.42 -55.11 -7.81
C ASP A 34 30.32 -56.08 -8.30
N PHE A 35 29.08 -55.61 -8.39
CA PHE A 35 27.96 -56.39 -8.94
C PHE A 35 27.86 -56.26 -10.46
N PRO A 36 27.51 -57.34 -11.20
CA PRO A 36 27.40 -57.33 -12.66
C PRO A 36 26.27 -56.44 -13.21
N GLU A 37 25.28 -56.09 -12.38
CA GLU A 37 24.10 -55.26 -12.77
C GLU A 37 24.27 -53.76 -12.44
N ARG A 38 25.46 -53.36 -11.98
CA ARG A 38 25.78 -52.01 -11.49
C ARG A 38 25.42 -50.89 -12.47
N ASP A 39 25.66 -51.09 -13.76
CA ASP A 39 25.44 -50.06 -14.78
C ASP A 39 23.95 -49.76 -14.99
N GLN A 40 23.09 -50.79 -14.95
CA GLN A 40 21.63 -50.63 -15.08
C GLN A 40 21.03 -49.92 -13.86
N LEU A 41 21.48 -50.29 -12.66
CA LEU A 41 21.04 -49.63 -11.43
C LEU A 41 21.49 -48.17 -11.40
N LYS A 42 22.75 -47.89 -11.76
CA LYS A 42 23.30 -46.52 -11.83
C LYS A 42 22.53 -45.64 -12.83
N GLU A 43 22.19 -46.16 -13.99
CA GLU A 43 21.43 -45.45 -15.01
C GLU A 43 20.01 -45.13 -14.53
N SER A 44 19.31 -46.10 -13.95
CA SER A 44 17.96 -45.91 -13.40
C SER A 44 17.92 -44.89 -12.25
N LEU A 45 18.92 -44.89 -11.36
CA LEU A 45 19.05 -43.95 -10.26
C LEU A 45 19.39 -42.54 -10.76
N THR A 46 20.25 -42.42 -11.79
CA THR A 46 20.61 -41.13 -12.41
C THR A 46 19.41 -40.50 -13.12
N LEU A 47 18.64 -41.31 -13.85
CA LEU A 47 17.41 -40.89 -14.52
C LEU A 47 16.38 -40.43 -13.49
N THR A 48 16.18 -41.20 -12.42
CA THR A 48 15.28 -40.84 -11.32
C THR A 48 15.70 -39.54 -10.62
N ALA A 49 16.99 -39.37 -10.32
CA ALA A 49 17.53 -38.14 -9.73
C ALA A 49 17.31 -36.92 -10.64
N THR A 50 17.45 -37.09 -11.95
CA THR A 50 17.18 -36.02 -12.94
C THR A 50 15.70 -35.63 -12.95
N PHE A 51 14.79 -36.61 -12.91
CA PHE A 51 13.36 -36.34 -12.78
C PHE A 51 13.01 -35.63 -11.47
N PHE A 52 13.51 -36.10 -10.33
CA PHE A 52 13.27 -35.44 -9.04
C PHE A 52 13.84 -34.03 -9.01
N SER A 53 15.01 -33.78 -9.60
CA SER A 53 15.57 -32.44 -9.72
C SER A 53 14.69 -31.52 -10.57
N ALA A 54 14.17 -32.02 -11.70
CA ALA A 54 13.22 -31.29 -12.53
C ALA A 54 11.91 -30.98 -11.78
N TYR A 55 11.33 -31.96 -11.09
CA TYR A 55 10.12 -31.77 -10.28
C TYR A 55 10.36 -30.81 -9.10
N ALA A 56 11.51 -30.90 -8.43
CA ALA A 56 11.87 -29.98 -7.35
C ALA A 56 11.98 -28.54 -7.87
N THR A 57 12.58 -28.35 -9.06
CA THR A 57 12.68 -27.04 -9.71
C THR A 57 11.30 -26.49 -10.10
N LEU A 58 10.43 -27.32 -10.67
CA LEU A 58 9.05 -26.93 -10.98
C LEU A 58 8.25 -26.60 -9.72
N GLY A 59 8.40 -27.39 -8.65
CA GLY A 59 7.79 -27.13 -7.35
C GLY A 59 8.28 -25.83 -6.72
N ALA A 60 9.59 -25.57 -6.74
CA ALA A 60 10.18 -24.31 -6.29
C ALA A 60 9.68 -23.12 -7.11
N ALA A 61 9.60 -23.26 -8.44
CA ALA A 61 9.06 -22.22 -9.32
C ALA A 61 7.58 -21.93 -9.04
N TYR A 62 6.78 -22.96 -8.78
CA TYR A 62 5.37 -22.82 -8.41
C TYR A 62 5.20 -22.09 -7.07
N ILE A 63 5.97 -22.48 -6.05
CA ILE A 63 5.97 -21.81 -4.74
C ILE A 63 6.42 -20.36 -4.88
N ALA A 64 7.50 -20.11 -5.64
CA ALA A 64 8.01 -18.77 -5.88
C ALA A 64 6.98 -17.88 -6.60
N ALA A 65 6.25 -18.43 -7.59
CA ALA A 65 5.19 -17.72 -8.29
C ALA A 65 4.04 -17.33 -7.35
N ASN A 66 3.61 -18.25 -6.48
CA ASN A 66 2.59 -17.95 -5.48
C ASN A 66 3.06 -16.90 -4.47
N LEU A 67 4.27 -17.05 -3.93
CA LEU A 67 4.84 -16.09 -2.99
C LEU A 67 5.00 -14.70 -3.62
N PHE A 68 5.37 -14.62 -4.89
CA PHE A 68 5.45 -13.36 -5.63
C PHE A 68 4.08 -12.70 -5.80
N ASN A 69 3.04 -13.49 -6.12
CA ASN A 69 1.67 -12.97 -6.23
C ASN A 69 1.16 -12.44 -4.89
N ASP A 70 1.39 -13.17 -3.80
CA ASP A 70 1.00 -12.75 -2.44
C ASP A 70 1.76 -11.48 -2.02
N TRP A 71 3.08 -11.44 -2.25
CA TRP A 71 3.90 -10.26 -1.98
C TRP A 71 3.42 -9.04 -2.77
N ARG A 72 3.10 -9.22 -4.06
CA ARG A 72 2.58 -8.15 -4.92
C ARG A 72 1.25 -7.62 -4.41
N ALA A 73 0.36 -8.51 -3.94
CA ALA A 73 -0.90 -8.11 -3.34
C ALA A 73 -0.65 -7.31 -2.05
N GLN A 74 0.18 -7.80 -1.13
CA GLN A 74 0.52 -7.09 0.11
C GLN A 74 1.13 -5.71 -0.16
N LYS A 75 2.08 -5.61 -1.09
CA LYS A 75 2.73 -4.34 -1.43
C LYS A 75 1.80 -3.32 -2.07
N LYS A 76 0.82 -3.78 -2.86
CA LYS A 76 -0.24 -2.90 -3.37
C LYS A 76 -0.97 -2.20 -2.22
N TYR A 77 -1.44 -2.96 -1.24
CA TYR A 77 -2.19 -2.40 -0.10
C TYR A 77 -1.33 -1.49 0.77
N GLU A 78 -0.06 -1.85 1.00
CA GLU A 78 0.89 -1.02 1.75
C GLU A 78 1.11 0.35 1.10
N ILE A 79 1.30 0.40 -0.22
CA ILE A 79 1.48 1.65 -0.97
C ILE A 79 0.24 2.53 -0.85
N ILE A 80 -0.95 1.95 -1.02
CA ILE A 80 -2.21 2.69 -0.93
C ILE A 80 -2.41 3.23 0.49
N ALA A 81 -2.12 2.41 1.50
CA ALA A 81 -2.25 2.82 2.89
C ALA A 81 -1.34 3.98 3.24
N GLN A 82 -0.07 3.90 2.84
CA GLN A 82 0.90 4.96 3.08
C GLN A 82 0.50 6.26 2.35
N LEU A 83 0.13 6.16 1.07
CA LEU A 83 -0.26 7.33 0.28
C LEU A 83 -1.55 7.97 0.82
N THR A 84 -2.49 7.16 1.29
CA THR A 84 -3.73 7.64 1.93
C THR A 84 -3.44 8.39 3.22
N LEU A 85 -2.60 7.82 4.09
CA LEU A 85 -2.20 8.47 5.34
C LEU A 85 -1.50 9.80 5.06
N ASP A 86 -0.54 9.81 4.14
CA ASP A 86 0.22 11.01 3.76
C ASP A 86 -0.69 12.09 3.17
N ALA A 87 -1.64 11.71 2.30
CA ALA A 87 -2.61 12.63 1.73
C ALA A 87 -3.53 13.22 2.80
N SER A 88 -4.05 12.39 3.72
CA SER A 88 -4.88 12.85 4.85
C SER A 88 -4.15 13.82 5.76
N LEU A 89 -2.89 13.53 6.10
CA LEU A 89 -2.06 14.40 6.94
C LEU A 89 -1.80 15.75 6.28
N ASP A 90 -1.48 15.77 4.98
CA ASP A 90 -1.24 17.02 4.26
C ASP A 90 -2.52 17.84 4.10
N LEU A 91 -3.68 17.19 4.00
CA LEU A 91 -4.98 17.85 4.00
C LEU A 91 -5.30 18.53 5.34
N ILE A 92 -4.99 17.87 6.46
CA ILE A 92 -5.14 18.44 7.80
C ILE A 92 -4.20 19.64 7.93
N ARG A 93 -2.94 19.51 7.53
CA ARG A 93 -1.97 20.62 7.53
C ARG A 93 -2.43 21.80 6.69
N ALA A 94 -3.00 21.53 5.51
CA ALA A 94 -3.55 22.57 4.64
C ALA A 94 -4.70 23.32 5.31
N LYS A 95 -5.61 22.59 5.97
CA LYS A 95 -6.69 23.18 6.77
C LYS A 95 -6.16 24.02 7.91
N ASP A 96 -5.21 23.51 8.68
CA ASP A 96 -4.66 24.22 9.83
C ASP A 96 -3.92 25.47 9.38
N THR A 97 -3.12 25.39 8.31
CA THR A 97 -2.40 26.54 7.74
C THR A 97 -3.36 27.62 7.25
N PHE A 98 -4.44 27.23 6.57
CA PHE A 98 -5.48 28.15 6.15
C PHE A 98 -6.19 28.79 7.35
N HIS A 99 -6.51 28.01 8.38
CA HIS A 99 -7.07 28.51 9.62
C HIS A 99 -6.13 29.53 10.26
N PHE A 100 -4.86 29.20 10.46
CA PHE A 100 -3.87 30.17 10.97
C PHE A 100 -3.82 31.45 10.13
N TYR A 101 -3.92 31.36 8.80
CA TYR A 101 -3.86 32.53 7.92
C TYR A 101 -5.05 33.46 8.15
N LEU A 102 -6.24 32.89 8.38
CA LEU A 102 -7.44 33.65 8.68
C LEU A 102 -7.41 34.30 10.07
N PHE A 103 -6.73 33.71 11.05
CA PHE A 103 -6.77 34.18 12.44
C PHE A 103 -5.50 34.86 12.93
N GLN A 104 -4.44 34.93 12.12
CA GLN A 104 -3.13 35.45 12.52
C GLN A 104 -3.16 36.88 13.10
N TYR A 105 -4.07 37.74 12.63
CA TYR A 105 -4.21 39.10 13.15
C TYR A 105 -5.05 39.20 14.42
N ILE A 106 -5.98 38.27 14.64
CA ILE A 106 -6.75 38.16 15.89
C ILE A 106 -5.81 37.71 17.01
N TYR A 107 -5.03 36.66 16.74
CA TYR A 107 -4.15 36.06 17.74
C TYR A 107 -2.74 36.67 17.79
N LYS A 108 -2.42 37.62 16.90
CA LYS A 108 -1.11 38.28 16.80
C LYS A 108 0.04 37.26 16.63
N THR A 109 -0.17 36.23 15.83
CA THR A 109 0.85 35.23 15.51
C THR A 109 1.80 35.74 14.42
N ASP A 110 2.86 34.98 14.16
CA ASP A 110 3.78 35.24 13.04
C ASP A 110 3.02 35.34 11.72
N GLU A 111 3.48 36.25 10.85
CA GLU A 111 2.83 36.52 9.58
C GLU A 111 3.08 35.38 8.59
N ILE A 112 1.99 34.71 8.22
CA ILE A 112 1.95 33.76 7.10
C ILE A 112 1.26 34.39 5.90
N THR A 113 1.83 34.10 4.74
CA THR A 113 1.39 34.64 3.45
C THR A 113 0.36 33.73 2.80
N TYR A 114 -0.53 34.32 1.99
CA TYR A 114 -1.46 33.54 1.18
C TYR A 114 -0.74 32.54 0.26
N LYS A 115 0.46 32.88 -0.23
CA LYS A 115 1.29 31.97 -1.02
C LYS A 115 1.66 30.69 -0.26
N GLN A 116 2.05 30.79 1.01
CA GLN A 116 2.35 29.61 1.82
C GLN A 116 1.12 28.72 2.00
N VAL A 117 -0.06 29.32 2.15
CA VAL A 117 -1.32 28.58 2.21
C VAL A 117 -1.59 27.87 0.89
N ASP A 118 -1.42 28.57 -0.24
CA ASP A 118 -1.61 28.03 -1.57
C ASP A 118 -0.67 26.87 -1.89
N ASP A 119 0.61 27.02 -1.55
CA ASP A 119 1.63 25.98 -1.74
C ASP A 119 1.25 24.70 -0.95
N VAL A 120 0.84 24.84 0.32
CA VAL A 120 0.46 23.68 1.16
C VAL A 120 -0.83 23.02 0.68
N VAL A 121 -1.84 23.82 0.30
CA VAL A 121 -3.11 23.29 -0.22
C VAL A 121 -2.89 22.58 -1.56
N PHE A 122 -2.15 23.20 -2.48
CA PHE A 122 -1.81 22.63 -3.77
C PHE A 122 -1.05 21.29 -3.60
N HIS A 123 -0.08 21.26 -2.69
CA HIS A 123 0.67 20.04 -2.38
C HIS A 123 -0.26 18.92 -1.88
N ALA A 124 -1.17 19.23 -0.94
CA ALA A 124 -2.15 18.26 -0.46
C ALA A 124 -3.04 17.72 -1.59
N ILE A 125 -3.56 18.60 -2.46
CA ILE A 125 -4.40 18.21 -3.61
C ILE A 125 -3.63 17.33 -4.59
N SER A 126 -2.38 17.67 -4.89
CA SER A 126 -1.54 16.90 -5.82
C SER A 126 -1.33 15.46 -5.33
N LYS A 127 -1.18 15.25 -4.01
CA LYS A 127 -1.08 13.91 -3.43
C LYS A 127 -2.39 13.14 -3.51
N ILE A 128 -3.53 13.80 -3.33
CA ILE A 128 -4.82 13.13 -3.44
C ILE A 128 -5.11 12.76 -4.89
N ASP A 129 -4.71 13.60 -5.86
CA ASP A 129 -4.79 13.26 -7.27
C ASP A 129 -3.91 12.05 -7.61
N LEU A 130 -2.68 12.01 -7.08
CA LEU A 130 -1.81 10.83 -7.20
C LEU A 130 -2.47 9.57 -6.59
N LEU A 131 -3.09 9.69 -5.41
CA LEU A 131 -3.84 8.61 -4.79
C LEU A 131 -4.97 8.12 -5.70
N ASN A 132 -5.72 9.04 -6.29
CA ASN A 132 -6.82 8.73 -7.20
C ASN A 132 -6.34 7.95 -8.44
N GLN A 133 -5.21 8.37 -9.04
CA GLN A 133 -4.59 7.65 -10.16
C GLN A 133 -4.12 6.24 -9.76
N VAL A 134 -3.58 6.09 -8.54
CA VAL A 134 -3.16 4.79 -8.00
C VAL A 134 -4.37 3.87 -7.78
N LEU A 135 -5.45 4.39 -7.20
CA LEU A 135 -6.70 3.64 -6.99
C LEU A 135 -7.30 3.17 -8.32
N GLU A 136 -7.32 4.05 -9.33
CA GLU A 136 -7.82 3.73 -10.67
C GLU A 136 -7.00 2.63 -11.33
N ARG A 137 -5.66 2.70 -11.27
CA ARG A 137 -4.76 1.65 -11.78
C ARG A 137 -5.05 0.28 -11.16
N TYR A 138 -5.59 0.27 -9.94
CA TYR A 138 -5.87 -0.92 -9.17
C TYR A 138 -7.34 -1.35 -9.16
N ASN A 139 -8.19 -0.71 -9.99
CA ASN A 139 -9.66 -0.92 -10.05
C ASN A 139 -10.33 -0.79 -8.67
N MET A 140 -9.87 0.14 -7.84
CA MET A 140 -10.45 0.45 -6.54
C MET A 140 -11.40 1.64 -6.63
N PRO A 141 -12.33 1.80 -5.66
CA PRO A 141 -13.24 2.94 -5.63
C PRO A 141 -12.46 4.26 -5.63
N ASN A 142 -12.69 5.06 -6.66
CA ASN A 142 -12.02 6.34 -6.82
C ASN A 142 -12.66 7.40 -5.91
N ILE A 143 -11.93 8.49 -5.68
CA ILE A 143 -12.33 9.62 -4.83
C ILE A 143 -12.42 10.92 -5.64
N THR A 144 -12.53 10.79 -6.96
CA THR A 144 -12.40 11.90 -7.93
C THR A 144 -13.47 12.98 -7.72
N ASN A 145 -14.69 12.59 -7.37
CA ASN A 145 -15.80 13.51 -7.18
C ASN A 145 -15.57 14.38 -5.94
N GLU A 146 -15.04 13.79 -4.86
CA GLU A 146 -14.78 14.47 -3.60
C GLU A 146 -13.58 15.40 -3.70
N VAL A 147 -12.55 14.99 -4.44
CA VAL A 147 -11.40 15.85 -4.77
C VAL A 147 -11.84 17.06 -5.57
N ASN A 148 -12.65 16.86 -6.61
CA ASN A 148 -13.17 17.96 -7.42
C ASN A 148 -14.06 18.90 -6.61
N LYS A 149 -14.89 18.36 -5.72
CA LYS A 149 -15.73 19.15 -4.80
C LYS A 149 -14.85 20.01 -3.88
N LEU A 150 -13.90 19.41 -3.17
CA LEU A 150 -12.99 20.13 -2.27
C LEU A 150 -12.17 21.20 -3.02
N TYR A 151 -11.62 20.87 -4.19
CA TYR A 151 -10.75 21.78 -4.93
C TYR A 151 -11.53 22.90 -5.63
N ARG A 152 -12.54 22.57 -6.45
CA ARG A 152 -13.24 23.54 -7.29
C ARG A 152 -14.30 24.31 -6.51
N GLU A 153 -14.97 23.69 -5.56
CA GLU A 153 -16.09 24.32 -4.87
C GLU A 153 -15.66 25.01 -3.59
N SER A 154 -14.66 24.48 -2.90
CA SER A 154 -14.18 25.05 -1.66
C SER A 154 -12.94 25.91 -1.93
N TYR A 155 -11.80 25.32 -2.30
CA TYR A 155 -10.55 26.07 -2.39
C TYR A 155 -10.54 27.16 -3.48
N CYS A 156 -10.92 26.83 -4.72
CA CYS A 156 -10.83 27.77 -5.85
C CYS A 156 -11.83 28.94 -5.81
N LYS A 157 -12.91 28.84 -5.02
CA LYS A 157 -13.93 29.92 -4.92
C LYS A 157 -13.57 30.99 -3.89
N LEU A 158 -12.74 30.67 -2.90
CA LEU A 158 -12.29 31.57 -1.84
C LEU A 158 -11.16 32.58 -2.15
N PRO A 159 -10.29 32.46 -3.18
CA PRO A 159 -9.07 33.29 -3.29
C PRO A 159 -9.31 34.75 -3.65
N ARG A 160 -10.41 35.11 -4.31
CA ARG A 160 -10.55 36.49 -4.83
C ARG A 160 -10.76 37.55 -3.75
N LEU A 161 -11.33 37.20 -2.60
CA LEU A 161 -11.61 38.15 -1.51
C LEU A 161 -10.55 38.13 -0.39
N LEU A 162 -9.81 37.02 -0.24
CA LEU A 162 -8.90 36.78 0.89
C LEU A 162 -7.42 37.06 0.55
N GLN A 163 -7.10 37.34 -0.72
CA GLN A 163 -5.75 37.77 -1.12
C GLN A 163 -5.35 39.11 -0.50
N GLU A 164 -6.32 39.97 -0.19
CA GLU A 164 -6.05 41.25 0.44
C GLU A 164 -6.13 41.14 1.97
N LYS A 165 -4.96 41.16 2.63
CA LYS A 165 -4.83 41.21 4.11
C LYS A 165 -5.74 42.26 4.76
N LYS A 166 -5.94 43.41 4.09
CA LYS A 166 -6.81 44.50 4.55
C LYS A 166 -8.28 44.11 4.64
N TYR A 167 -8.73 43.16 3.84
CA TYR A 167 -10.10 42.66 3.87
C TYR A 167 -10.32 41.74 5.07
N LEU A 168 -9.37 40.83 5.33
CA LEU A 168 -9.40 39.94 6.49
C LEU A 168 -9.52 40.72 7.80
N MET A 169 -8.71 41.77 7.99
CA MET A 169 -8.75 42.62 9.19
C MET A 169 -10.11 43.28 9.48
N LYS A 170 -11.02 43.35 8.51
CA LYS A 170 -12.37 43.91 8.68
C LYS A 170 -13.41 42.87 9.10
N LEU A 171 -13.10 41.59 8.99
CA LEU A 171 -14.00 40.50 9.31
C LEU A 171 -13.94 40.17 10.81
N SER A 172 -15.12 39.90 11.37
CA SER A 172 -15.27 39.38 12.73
C SER A 172 -14.78 37.94 12.84
N GLU A 173 -14.47 37.51 14.07
CA GLU A 173 -14.10 36.11 14.37
C GLU A 173 -15.14 35.11 13.84
N ILE A 174 -16.43 35.43 13.98
CA ILE A 174 -17.54 34.59 13.53
C ILE A 174 -17.52 34.43 11.99
N GLU A 175 -17.26 35.50 11.26
CA GLU A 175 -17.18 35.45 9.80
C GLU A 175 -15.99 34.60 9.34
N LEU A 176 -14.84 34.73 10.00
CA LEU A 176 -13.64 33.95 9.68
C LEU A 176 -13.83 32.46 9.96
N THR A 177 -14.48 32.10 11.07
CA THR A 177 -14.82 30.71 11.37
C THR A 177 -15.71 30.14 10.27
N LYS A 178 -16.74 30.88 9.86
CA LYS A 178 -17.63 30.48 8.77
C LYS A 178 -16.88 30.30 7.44
N TYR A 179 -15.91 31.16 7.14
CA TYR A 179 -15.04 31.00 5.96
C TYR A 179 -14.13 29.77 6.09
N SER A 180 -13.52 29.55 7.25
CA SER A 180 -12.68 28.39 7.55
C SER A 180 -13.43 27.09 7.34
N GLU A 181 -14.65 26.98 7.86
CA GLU A 181 -15.48 25.78 7.74
C GLU A 181 -15.91 25.55 6.29
N LYS A 182 -16.39 26.60 5.61
CA LYS A 182 -16.83 26.49 4.21
C LYS A 182 -15.69 26.12 3.25
N SER A 183 -14.46 26.54 3.54
CA SER A 183 -13.27 26.26 2.70
C SER A 183 -12.85 24.80 2.71
N PHE A 184 -13.26 24.05 3.73
CA PHE A 184 -12.99 22.63 3.88
C PHE A 184 -14.29 21.83 4.02
N ASP A 185 -15.39 22.38 3.49
CA ASP A 185 -16.65 21.64 3.40
C ASP A 185 -16.45 20.41 2.50
N GLY A 186 -16.96 19.27 2.95
CA GLY A 186 -16.69 17.96 2.34
C GLY A 186 -15.38 17.28 2.75
N LEU A 187 -14.49 17.92 3.54
CA LEU A 187 -13.26 17.29 4.01
C LEU A 187 -13.52 16.02 4.83
N LYS A 188 -14.57 16.05 5.68
CA LYS A 188 -14.97 14.90 6.48
C LYS A 188 -15.37 13.71 5.58
N GLU A 189 -16.20 13.97 4.57
CA GLU A 189 -16.67 12.97 3.61
C GLU A 189 -15.49 12.38 2.81
N LEU A 190 -14.55 13.23 2.37
CA LEU A 190 -13.34 12.81 1.67
C LEU A 190 -12.45 11.92 2.56
N ASN A 191 -12.21 12.31 3.82
CA ASN A 191 -11.46 11.51 4.77
C ASN A 191 -12.13 10.16 5.05
N GLU A 192 -13.45 10.13 5.21
CA GLU A 192 -14.20 8.90 5.42
C GLU A 192 -14.07 7.94 4.22
N LYS A 193 -14.14 8.45 2.97
CA LYS A 193 -13.94 7.63 1.77
C LYS A 193 -12.50 7.13 1.62
N MET A 194 -11.52 7.99 1.89
CA MET A 194 -10.11 7.60 1.91
C MET A 194 -9.85 6.47 2.92
N LEU A 195 -10.40 6.59 4.13
CA LEU A 195 -10.28 5.54 5.16
C LEU A 195 -11.07 4.27 4.82
N ALA A 196 -12.18 4.37 4.08
CA ALA A 196 -12.92 3.20 3.61
C ALA A 196 -12.06 2.34 2.66
N ASN A 197 -11.22 2.97 1.83
CA ASN A 197 -10.30 2.27 0.94
C ASN A 197 -9.16 1.53 1.69
N LEU A 198 -8.95 1.79 2.99
CA LEU A 198 -7.99 1.07 3.83
C LEU A 198 -8.55 -0.20 4.47
N LYS A 199 -9.88 -0.39 4.44
CA LYS A 199 -10.56 -1.51 5.11
C LYS A 199 -10.84 -2.70 4.17
N ILE A 200 -10.41 -2.61 2.91
CA ILE A 200 -10.58 -3.61 1.84
C ILE A 200 -9.26 -4.35 1.66
#